data_AF-A0AAD9D4Z7-F1
#
_entry.id   AF-A0AAD9D4Z7-F1
#
_cell.length_a   1.000
_cell.length_b   1.000
_cell.length_c   1.000
_cell.angle_alpha   90.00
_cell.angle_beta   90.00
_cell.angle_gamma   90.00
#
_symmetry.space_group_name_H-M   'P 1'
#
loop_
_entity.id
_entity.type
_entity.pdbx_description
1 polymer ?
#
loop_
_entity_poly.entity_id
_entity_poly.type
_entity_poly.pdbx_seq_one_letter_code
_entity_poly.pdbx_strand_id
1 'polypeptide(L)'
;MAANAWHVRWDLLPQGSKGYEFTDSKNVTWVHPGYGGSPERWRKGTTPDYKATSTWYAGKQYDGDIARAKKVLSELDTYYPGAGKYDIAGFFWWQGDRDSRSEALSSHYETNLVQLIKQLRKDFNAPRANFVCASLGQTKKDDVGNEREILDAMLAVDGRFSSSYPEFKGNVAAVYSHPLSKGGSSGNHYYGHAESFMNIGEAMGCAMVQLQLNSTQTCSQLTSEVSESPSLSPSLKPTYVPTIIVSSESSSPQPSYTASEEPPEKDIV
;
A
#
# COMPACT_ATOMS: atom_id res chain seq x y z
N MET A 1 11.55 -11.28 7.58
CA MET A 1 12.00 -11.67 6.23
C MET A 1 12.03 -10.42 5.38
N ALA A 2 13.20 -9.98 4.94
CA ALA A 2 13.31 -8.88 3.99
C ALA A 2 12.90 -9.42 2.62
N ALA A 3 11.78 -8.93 2.09
CA ALA A 3 11.36 -9.21 0.73
C ALA A 3 12.25 -8.40 -0.22
N ASN A 4 12.93 -9.07 -1.14
CA ASN A 4 13.55 -8.42 -2.29
C ASN A 4 12.47 -7.59 -2.99
N ALA A 5 12.75 -6.31 -3.21
CA ALA A 5 11.77 -5.27 -3.54
C ALA A 5 10.98 -5.55 -4.84
N TRP A 6 9.68 -5.81 -4.69
CA TRP A 6 8.70 -6.12 -5.74
C TRP A 6 7.99 -4.87 -6.29
N HIS A 7 7.58 -4.91 -7.55
CA HIS A 7 6.81 -3.84 -8.22
C HIS A 7 5.31 -4.12 -8.17
N VAL A 8 4.46 -3.11 -7.96
CA VAL A 8 3.01 -3.29 -8.18
C VAL A 8 2.74 -3.58 -9.64
N ARG A 9 3.43 -2.88 -10.52
CA ARG A 9 3.20 -2.94 -11.96
C ARG A 9 3.80 -4.15 -12.66
N TRP A 10 4.62 -4.95 -11.98
CA TRP A 10 5.19 -6.15 -12.59
C TRP A 10 4.93 -7.40 -11.75
N ASP A 11 5.39 -7.43 -10.51
CA ASP A 11 5.31 -8.65 -9.71
C ASP A 11 3.90 -8.84 -9.12
N LEU A 12 3.31 -7.74 -8.65
CA LEU A 12 2.09 -7.72 -7.86
C LEU A 12 0.86 -7.22 -8.64
N LEU A 13 0.89 -7.24 -9.98
CA LEU A 13 -0.27 -6.88 -10.79
C LEU A 13 -1.37 -7.93 -10.60
N PRO A 14 -2.54 -7.56 -10.06
CA PRO A 14 -3.66 -8.48 -9.93
C PRO A 14 -4.29 -8.82 -11.28
N GLN A 15 -5.05 -9.93 -11.32
CA GLN A 15 -5.90 -10.26 -12.45
C GLN A 15 -6.81 -9.08 -12.85
N GLY A 16 -6.97 -8.85 -14.15
CA GLY A 16 -7.78 -7.76 -14.69
C GLY A 16 -7.01 -6.46 -14.96
N SER A 17 -5.79 -6.31 -14.42
CA SER A 17 -4.89 -5.19 -14.72
C SER A 17 -4.62 -5.08 -16.22
N LYS A 18 -4.84 -3.90 -16.78
CA LYS A 18 -4.65 -3.64 -18.21
C LYS A 18 -3.24 -3.12 -18.48
N GLY A 19 -2.72 -3.47 -19.65
CA GLY A 19 -1.52 -2.82 -20.16
C GLY A 19 -1.83 -1.38 -20.55
N TYR A 20 -0.79 -0.56 -20.63
CA TYR A 20 -0.89 0.84 -21.01
C TYR A 20 0.32 1.28 -21.82
N GLU A 21 0.20 2.41 -22.50
CA GLU A 21 1.31 3.02 -23.21
C GLU A 21 1.81 4.23 -22.45
N PHE A 22 3.11 4.48 -22.50
CA PHE A 22 3.73 5.66 -21.93
C PHE A 22 4.78 6.20 -22.89
N THR A 23 4.68 7.49 -23.25
CA THR A 23 5.69 8.16 -24.08
C THR A 23 6.65 8.92 -23.17
N ASP A 24 7.93 8.57 -23.24
CA ASP A 24 8.95 9.22 -22.44
C ASP A 24 9.38 10.59 -22.99
N SER A 25 10.21 11.29 -22.23
CA SER A 25 10.78 12.60 -22.61
C SER A 25 11.63 12.59 -23.89
N LYS A 26 12.03 11.40 -24.37
CA LYS A 26 12.73 11.21 -25.65
C LYS A 26 11.76 10.92 -26.81
N ASN A 27 10.46 11.10 -26.58
CA ASN A 27 9.38 10.83 -27.53
C ASN A 27 9.33 9.36 -27.98
N VAL A 28 9.77 8.43 -27.11
CA VAL A 28 9.64 6.99 -27.35
C VAL A 28 8.43 6.47 -26.61
N THR A 29 7.47 5.91 -27.34
CA THR A 29 6.32 5.22 -26.73
C THR A 29 6.69 3.80 -26.35
N TRP A 30 6.50 3.48 -25.07
CA TRP A 30 6.68 2.17 -24.48
C TRP A 30 5.31 1.55 -24.21
N VAL A 31 5.19 0.26 -24.52
CA VAL A 31 4.05 -0.56 -24.15
C VAL A 31 4.40 -1.28 -22.85
N HIS A 32 3.51 -1.11 -21.88
CA HIS A 32 3.59 -1.73 -20.58
C HIS A 32 2.56 -2.85 -20.47
N PRO A 33 2.99 -4.04 -20.04
CA PRO A 33 2.14 -5.23 -20.01
C PRO A 33 1.03 -5.10 -18.95
N GLY A 34 -0.13 -5.68 -19.26
CA GLY A 34 -1.13 -6.01 -18.25
C GLY A 34 -0.82 -7.35 -17.60
N TYR A 35 -1.70 -7.78 -16.68
CA TYR A 35 -1.60 -9.10 -16.04
C TYR A 35 -1.49 -10.24 -17.07
N GLY A 36 -0.60 -11.19 -16.81
CA GLY A 36 -0.29 -12.32 -17.69
C GLY A 36 0.60 -11.98 -18.90
N GLY A 37 0.95 -10.70 -19.07
CA GLY A 37 1.83 -10.24 -20.14
C GLY A 37 3.32 -10.47 -19.86
N SER A 38 4.14 -9.93 -20.78
CA SER A 38 5.59 -9.87 -20.63
C SER A 38 5.99 -9.31 -19.25
N PRO A 39 7.10 -9.74 -18.65
CA PRO A 39 7.64 -9.08 -17.47
C PRO A 39 8.12 -7.65 -17.76
N GLU A 40 8.73 -7.47 -18.93
CA GLU A 40 9.36 -6.22 -19.33
C GLU A 40 8.45 -5.42 -20.26
N ARG A 41 8.65 -4.09 -20.24
CA ARG A 41 8.09 -3.17 -21.23
C ARG A 41 8.81 -3.31 -22.57
N TRP A 42 8.17 -2.92 -23.66
CA TRP A 42 8.79 -2.92 -24.98
C TRP A 42 8.45 -1.65 -25.76
N ARG A 43 9.22 -1.35 -26.80
CA ARG A 43 8.95 -0.18 -27.65
C ARG A 43 7.70 -0.45 -28.49
N LYS A 44 6.82 0.55 -28.61
CA LYS A 44 5.63 0.42 -29.46
C LYS A 44 6.02 0.08 -30.90
N GLY A 45 5.35 -0.93 -31.46
CA GLY A 45 5.64 -1.47 -32.79
C GLY A 45 6.71 -2.56 -32.83
N THR A 46 7.35 -2.89 -31.70
CA THR A 46 8.23 -4.07 -31.58
C THR A 46 7.49 -5.23 -30.91
N THR A 47 8.05 -6.43 -31.03
CA THR A 47 7.61 -7.58 -30.23
C THR A 47 8.28 -7.49 -28.85
N PRO A 48 7.61 -7.81 -27.73
CA PRO A 48 8.27 -7.93 -26.44
C PRO A 48 9.36 -9.00 -26.52
N ASP A 49 10.59 -8.62 -26.15
CA ASP A 49 11.69 -9.56 -25.98
C ASP A 49 11.53 -10.28 -24.63
N TYR A 50 10.60 -11.22 -24.59
CA TYR A 50 10.48 -12.14 -23.47
C TYR A 50 11.09 -13.48 -23.89
N LYS A 51 12.11 -13.92 -23.14
CA LYS A 51 12.68 -15.26 -23.36
C LYS A 51 11.58 -16.29 -23.09
N ALA A 52 11.22 -17.07 -24.10
CA ALA A 52 10.20 -18.13 -24.05
C ALA A 52 10.46 -19.21 -22.97
N THR A 53 11.63 -19.20 -22.34
CA THR A 53 11.99 -20.09 -21.22
C THR A 53 11.67 -19.50 -19.84
N SER A 54 11.29 -18.22 -19.75
CA SER A 54 10.89 -17.62 -18.48
C SER A 54 9.49 -18.08 -18.11
N THR A 55 9.36 -18.69 -16.94
CA THR A 55 8.04 -18.96 -16.35
C THR A 55 7.43 -17.71 -15.72
N TRP A 56 8.13 -16.56 -15.75
CA TRP A 56 7.72 -15.32 -15.11
C TRP A 56 6.87 -14.46 -16.05
N TYR A 57 5.76 -13.96 -15.53
CA TYR A 57 4.81 -13.07 -16.21
C TYR A 57 4.38 -11.96 -15.26
N ALA A 58 3.82 -10.89 -15.81
CA ALA A 58 3.29 -9.79 -15.00
C ALA A 58 2.13 -10.24 -14.10
N GLY A 59 2.31 -10.17 -12.78
CA GLY A 59 1.36 -10.64 -11.76
C GLY A 59 1.71 -11.99 -11.14
N LYS A 60 2.82 -12.63 -11.50
CA LYS A 60 3.16 -13.96 -10.97
C LYS A 60 3.39 -13.96 -9.45
N GLN A 61 3.97 -12.91 -8.88
CA GLN A 61 4.15 -12.81 -7.44
C GLN A 61 2.80 -12.62 -6.73
N TYR A 62 1.89 -11.81 -7.30
CA TYR A 62 0.51 -11.70 -6.83
C TYR A 62 -0.15 -13.07 -6.72
N ASP A 63 -0.16 -13.84 -7.81
CA ASP A 63 -0.80 -15.16 -7.83
C ASP A 63 -0.18 -16.11 -6.81
N GLY A 64 1.15 -16.08 -6.66
CA GLY A 64 1.85 -16.84 -5.64
C GLY A 64 1.46 -16.46 -4.21
N ASP A 65 1.37 -15.17 -3.91
CA ASP A 65 1.00 -14.66 -2.58
C ASP A 65 -0.45 -14.99 -2.24
N ILE A 66 -1.37 -14.79 -3.18
CA ILE A 66 -2.79 -15.12 -3.00
C ILE A 66 -2.97 -16.63 -2.84
N ALA A 67 -2.29 -17.45 -3.64
CA ALA A 67 -2.37 -18.90 -3.52
C ALA A 67 -1.85 -19.41 -2.16
N ARG A 68 -0.72 -18.85 -1.67
CA ARG A 68 -0.18 -19.19 -0.34
C ARG A 68 -1.11 -18.79 0.79
N ALA A 69 -1.68 -17.57 0.74
CA ALA A 69 -2.63 -17.11 1.73
C ALA A 69 -3.89 -18.01 1.76
N LYS A 70 -4.47 -18.31 0.59
CA LYS A 70 -5.61 -19.22 0.48
C LYS A 70 -5.31 -20.62 0.99
N LYS A 71 -4.10 -21.12 0.75
CA LYS A 71 -3.67 -22.42 1.27
C LYS A 71 -3.67 -22.44 2.80
N VAL A 72 -3.03 -21.47 3.45
CA VAL A 72 -3.03 -21.37 4.92
C VAL A 72 -4.45 -21.28 5.48
N LEU A 73 -5.32 -20.49 4.84
CA LEU A 73 -6.71 -20.35 5.24
C LEU A 73 -7.53 -21.65 5.04
N SER A 74 -7.20 -22.45 4.03
CA SER A 74 -7.83 -23.78 3.83
C SER A 74 -7.34 -24.84 4.82
N GLU A 75 -6.17 -24.61 5.42
CA GLU A 75 -5.51 -25.49 6.39
C GLU A 75 -5.54 -24.86 7.81
N LEU A 76 -6.54 -24.02 8.11
CA LEU A 76 -6.53 -23.15 9.29
C LEU A 76 -6.26 -23.89 10.61
N ASP A 77 -6.91 -25.03 10.83
CA ASP A 77 -6.76 -25.86 12.03
C ASP A 77 -5.34 -26.42 12.22
N THR A 78 -4.56 -26.54 11.13
CA THR A 78 -3.15 -26.96 11.20
C THR A 78 -2.28 -25.87 11.85
N TYR A 79 -2.56 -24.61 11.54
CA TYR A 79 -1.77 -23.46 12.00
C TYR A 79 -2.33 -22.83 13.29
N TYR A 80 -3.64 -22.98 13.50
CA TYR A 80 -4.38 -22.46 14.64
C TYR A 80 -5.34 -23.53 15.16
N PRO A 81 -4.86 -24.53 15.93
CA PRO A 81 -5.67 -25.64 16.41
C PRO A 81 -6.93 -25.17 17.15
N GLY A 82 -8.09 -25.70 16.74
CA GLY A 82 -9.41 -25.32 17.25
C GLY A 82 -10.09 -24.18 16.49
N ALA A 83 -9.43 -23.57 15.50
CA ALA A 83 -10.03 -22.56 14.64
C ALA A 83 -10.70 -23.19 13.41
N GLY A 84 -12.04 -23.12 13.35
CA GLY A 84 -12.83 -23.66 12.22
C GLY A 84 -13.32 -22.62 11.21
N LYS A 85 -13.15 -21.32 11.49
CA LYS A 85 -13.62 -20.22 10.64
C LYS A 85 -12.72 -19.00 10.74
N TYR A 86 -12.74 -18.18 9.70
CA TYR A 86 -12.05 -16.89 9.65
C TYR A 86 -12.92 -15.87 8.94
N ASP A 87 -12.68 -14.59 9.26
CA ASP A 87 -13.21 -13.45 8.53
C ASP A 87 -12.04 -12.58 8.07
N ILE A 88 -12.13 -12.07 6.84
CA ILE A 88 -11.11 -11.19 6.28
C ILE A 88 -11.39 -9.77 6.76
N ALA A 89 -10.76 -9.41 7.87
CA ALA A 89 -10.94 -8.11 8.52
C ALA A 89 -10.39 -6.94 7.68
N GLY A 90 -9.34 -7.20 6.89
CA GLY A 90 -8.76 -6.22 5.98
C GLY A 90 -7.36 -6.60 5.50
N PHE A 91 -6.76 -5.69 4.73
CA PHE A 91 -5.43 -5.84 4.14
C PHE A 91 -4.55 -4.65 4.52
N PHE A 92 -3.25 -4.92 4.68
CA PHE A 92 -2.23 -3.89 4.83
C PHE A 92 -1.33 -3.86 3.59
N TRP A 93 -1.01 -2.66 3.14
CA TRP A 93 -0.19 -2.43 1.96
C TRP A 93 0.88 -1.38 2.22
N TRP A 94 2.15 -1.77 2.12
CA TRP A 94 3.25 -0.83 2.24
C TRP A 94 4.31 -1.13 1.19
N GLN A 95 4.23 -0.38 0.11
CA GLN A 95 5.08 -0.49 -1.06
C GLN A 95 5.00 0.86 -1.81
N GLY A 96 5.97 1.14 -2.67
CA GLY A 96 5.95 2.28 -3.58
C GLY A 96 7.33 2.60 -4.14
N ASP A 97 8.38 2.15 -3.45
CA ASP A 97 9.79 2.46 -3.75
C ASP A 97 10.22 2.06 -5.15
N ARG A 98 9.74 0.92 -5.65
CA ARG A 98 10.08 0.46 -6.99
C ARG A 98 9.37 1.27 -8.05
N ASP A 99 8.08 1.55 -7.84
CA ASP A 99 7.26 2.33 -8.77
C ASP A 99 7.66 3.82 -8.78
N SER A 100 8.23 4.36 -7.70
CA SER A 100 8.77 5.75 -7.69
C SER A 100 10.03 5.94 -8.54
N ARG A 101 10.72 4.88 -8.94
CA ARG A 101 11.94 4.98 -9.77
C ARG A 101 11.66 5.20 -11.26
N SER A 102 10.40 5.29 -11.66
CA SER A 102 10.00 5.50 -13.05
C SER A 102 8.75 6.37 -13.14
N GLU A 103 8.83 7.44 -13.93
CA GLU A 103 7.69 8.32 -14.22
C GLU A 103 6.49 7.56 -14.79
N ALA A 104 6.75 6.58 -15.65
CA ALA A 104 5.71 5.71 -16.22
C ALA A 104 5.00 4.85 -15.16
N LEU A 105 5.72 4.46 -14.11
CA LEU A 105 5.20 3.63 -13.03
C LEU A 105 4.47 4.48 -12.00
N SER A 106 5.07 5.58 -11.56
CA SER A 106 4.49 6.48 -10.58
C SER A 106 3.18 7.11 -11.07
N SER A 107 3.15 7.59 -12.32
CA SER A 107 1.95 8.17 -12.92
C SER A 107 0.80 7.18 -13.09
N HIS A 108 1.07 5.87 -13.09
CA HIS A 108 0.04 4.82 -13.19
C HIS A 108 -0.27 4.13 -11.86
N TYR A 109 0.42 4.51 -10.77
CA TYR A 109 0.34 3.81 -9.50
C TYR A 109 -1.06 3.84 -8.90
N GLU A 110 -1.77 4.97 -8.98
CA GLU A 110 -3.15 5.10 -8.50
C GLU A 110 -4.08 4.08 -9.15
N THR A 111 -4.01 3.96 -10.48
CA THR A 111 -4.84 3.00 -11.24
C THR A 111 -4.57 1.57 -10.78
N ASN A 112 -3.29 1.22 -10.60
CA ASN A 112 -2.90 -0.10 -10.13
C ASN A 112 -3.32 -0.36 -8.69
N LEU A 113 -3.19 0.63 -7.79
CA LEU A 113 -3.58 0.51 -6.39
C LEU A 113 -5.09 0.29 -6.25
N VAL A 114 -5.90 1.03 -7.01
CA VAL A 114 -7.36 0.85 -7.06
C VAL A 114 -7.72 -0.57 -7.53
N GLN A 115 -7.05 -1.07 -8.57
CA GLN A 115 -7.28 -2.42 -9.08
C GLN A 115 -6.84 -3.50 -8.07
N LEU A 116 -5.73 -3.29 -7.36
CA LEU A 116 -5.25 -4.18 -6.29
C LEU A 116 -6.28 -4.31 -5.17
N ILE A 117 -6.81 -3.18 -4.67
CA ILE A 117 -7.83 -3.16 -3.62
C ILE A 117 -9.06 -3.97 -4.07
N LYS A 118 -9.53 -3.73 -5.29
CA LYS A 118 -10.71 -4.40 -5.86
C LYS A 118 -10.48 -5.90 -6.03
N GLN A 119 -9.33 -6.31 -6.56
CA GLN A 119 -9.05 -7.71 -6.79
C GLN A 119 -8.84 -8.49 -5.48
N LEU A 120 -8.14 -7.93 -4.48
CA LEU A 120 -8.00 -8.58 -3.17
C LEU A 120 -9.37 -8.87 -2.54
N ARG A 121 -10.28 -7.90 -2.56
CA ARG A 121 -11.65 -8.09 -2.05
C ARG A 121 -12.38 -9.20 -2.81
N LYS A 122 -12.22 -9.27 -4.14
CA LYS A 122 -12.82 -10.32 -4.96
C LYS A 122 -12.23 -11.69 -4.64
N ASP A 123 -10.91 -11.81 -4.59
CA ASP A 123 -10.20 -13.08 -4.43
C ASP A 123 -10.51 -13.76 -3.10
N PHE A 124 -10.77 -12.97 -2.06
CA PHE A 124 -11.14 -13.45 -0.73
C PHE A 124 -12.65 -13.38 -0.43
N ASN A 125 -13.49 -13.07 -1.43
CA ASN A 125 -14.93 -12.90 -1.26
C ASN A 125 -15.31 -11.94 -0.11
N ALA A 126 -14.57 -10.85 0.01
CA ALA A 126 -14.67 -9.89 1.10
C ALA A 126 -14.89 -8.46 0.54
N PRO A 127 -16.07 -8.17 -0.04
CA PRO A 127 -16.32 -6.94 -0.80
C PRO A 127 -16.20 -5.65 0.01
N ARG A 128 -16.28 -5.74 1.35
CA ARG A 128 -16.15 -4.62 2.29
C ARG A 128 -14.92 -4.71 3.18
N ALA A 129 -14.01 -5.66 2.94
CA ALA A 129 -12.78 -5.76 3.72
C ALA A 129 -12.02 -4.44 3.70
N ASN A 130 -11.56 -4.02 4.88
CA ASN A 130 -10.83 -2.78 5.02
C ASN A 130 -9.48 -2.85 4.30
N PHE A 131 -8.95 -1.72 3.87
CA PHE A 131 -7.63 -1.64 3.27
C PHE A 131 -6.88 -0.46 3.86
N VAL A 132 -5.67 -0.69 4.35
CA VAL A 132 -4.82 0.37 4.88
C VAL A 132 -3.49 0.36 4.14
N CYS A 133 -3.16 1.47 3.50
CA CYS A 133 -1.84 1.69 2.92
C CYS A 133 -1.02 2.71 3.71
N ALA A 134 0.30 2.68 3.54
CA ALA A 134 1.20 3.70 4.06
C ALA A 134 2.13 4.23 2.96
N SER A 135 2.43 5.53 3.00
CA SER A 135 3.40 6.17 2.11
C SER A 135 4.83 5.71 2.38
N LEU A 136 5.76 6.10 1.52
CA LEU A 136 7.19 5.95 1.78
C LEU A 136 7.63 6.97 2.83
N GLY A 137 8.43 6.55 3.80
CA GLY A 137 8.81 7.38 4.94
C GLY A 137 9.75 8.54 4.57
N GLN A 138 10.45 8.46 3.45
CA GLN A 138 11.32 9.56 3.00
C GLN A 138 10.55 10.73 2.38
N THR A 139 9.33 10.50 1.88
CA THR A 139 8.64 11.45 1.00
C THR A 139 7.83 12.48 1.78
N LYS A 140 8.16 13.76 1.60
CA LYS A 140 7.45 14.89 2.18
C LYS A 140 6.24 15.32 1.34
N LYS A 141 5.30 16.02 1.97
CA LYS A 141 4.13 16.63 1.32
C LYS A 141 4.45 17.79 0.38
N ASP A 142 5.64 18.37 0.45
CA ASP A 142 6.11 19.44 -0.43
C ASP A 142 7.16 18.96 -1.45
N ASP A 143 7.50 17.67 -1.42
CA ASP A 143 8.32 17.06 -2.46
C ASP A 143 7.60 17.11 -3.82
N VAL A 144 8.40 16.98 -4.88
CA VAL A 144 7.98 16.93 -6.28
C VAL A 144 8.52 15.67 -6.95
N GLY A 145 7.93 15.29 -8.08
CA GLY A 145 8.36 14.13 -8.88
C GLY A 145 7.73 12.82 -8.43
N ASN A 146 8.30 11.71 -8.89
CA ASN A 146 7.65 10.39 -8.84
C ASN A 146 7.25 9.93 -7.43
N GLU A 147 8.10 10.12 -6.41
CA GLU A 147 7.74 9.75 -5.04
C GLU A 147 6.51 10.53 -4.54
N ARG A 148 6.42 11.80 -4.93
CA ARG A 148 5.27 12.62 -4.63
C ARG A 148 4.01 12.11 -5.34
N GLU A 149 4.12 11.70 -6.60
CA GLU A 149 2.99 11.09 -7.33
C GLU A 149 2.49 9.82 -6.64
N ILE A 150 3.39 8.97 -6.12
CA ILE A 150 3.01 7.79 -5.33
C ILE A 150 2.25 8.19 -4.06
N LEU A 151 2.73 9.23 -3.35
CA LEU A 151 2.06 9.75 -2.16
C LEU A 151 0.66 10.27 -2.51
N ASP A 152 0.52 11.07 -3.56
CA ASP A 152 -0.76 11.63 -3.98
C ASP A 152 -1.74 10.51 -4.38
N ALA A 153 -1.28 9.49 -5.11
CA ALA A 153 -2.07 8.31 -5.46
C ALA A 153 -2.62 7.56 -4.23
N MET A 154 -1.81 7.41 -3.18
CA MET A 154 -2.26 6.80 -1.92
C MET A 154 -3.28 7.68 -1.19
N LEU A 155 -3.07 8.99 -1.14
CA LEU A 155 -4.01 9.92 -0.53
C LEU A 155 -5.34 9.98 -1.30
N ALA A 156 -5.30 9.83 -2.63
CA ALA A 156 -6.49 9.80 -3.48
C ALA A 156 -7.43 8.65 -3.15
N VAL A 157 -6.89 7.48 -2.77
CA VAL A 157 -7.71 6.30 -2.39
C VAL A 157 -8.17 6.31 -0.92
N ASP A 158 -7.73 7.26 -0.10
CA ASP A 158 -8.15 7.35 1.31
C ASP A 158 -9.62 7.77 1.42
N GLY A 159 -10.50 6.80 1.63
CA GLY A 159 -11.94 7.02 1.74
C GLY A 159 -12.42 7.70 3.02
N ARG A 160 -11.51 8.16 3.91
CA ARG A 160 -11.86 9.02 5.06
C ARG A 160 -11.85 10.49 4.69
N PHE A 161 -11.01 10.89 3.73
CA PHE A 161 -10.76 12.29 3.40
C PHE A 161 -10.95 12.61 1.91
N SER A 162 -10.75 11.64 1.02
CA SER A 162 -10.92 11.79 -0.43
C SER A 162 -12.32 11.36 -0.87
N SER A 163 -12.83 12.02 -1.92
CA SER A 163 -14.08 11.66 -2.61
C SER A 163 -13.85 11.06 -4.00
N SER A 164 -12.58 10.88 -4.43
CA SER A 164 -12.23 10.38 -5.77
C SER A 164 -12.78 8.98 -6.05
N TYR A 165 -12.91 8.16 -5.01
CA TYR A 165 -13.41 6.78 -5.08
C TYR A 165 -14.54 6.56 -4.07
N PRO A 166 -15.81 6.84 -4.42
CA PRO A 166 -16.94 6.67 -3.53
C PRO A 166 -17.06 5.26 -2.93
N GLU A 167 -16.63 4.23 -3.66
CA GLU A 167 -16.62 2.83 -3.21
C GLU A 167 -15.65 2.55 -2.05
N PHE A 168 -14.69 3.45 -1.81
CA PHE A 168 -13.69 3.33 -0.76
C PHE A 168 -14.08 4.05 0.53
N LYS A 169 -15.19 4.80 0.50
CA LYS A 169 -15.68 5.57 1.64
C LYS A 169 -15.86 4.69 2.88
N GLY A 170 -15.12 5.03 3.94
CA GLY A 170 -15.20 4.36 5.24
C GLY A 170 -14.59 2.96 5.31
N ASN A 171 -13.88 2.48 4.27
CA ASN A 171 -13.22 1.17 4.31
C ASN A 171 -11.82 1.15 3.65
N VAL A 172 -11.28 2.30 3.24
CA VAL A 172 -9.89 2.45 2.82
C VAL A 172 -9.26 3.64 3.55
N ALA A 173 -8.02 3.49 4.00
CA ALA A 173 -7.24 4.54 4.64
C ALA A 173 -5.79 4.58 4.12
N ALA A 174 -5.21 5.77 4.08
CA ALA A 174 -3.79 5.99 3.80
C ALA A 174 -3.10 6.64 5.01
N VAL A 175 -1.98 6.07 5.43
CA VAL A 175 -1.13 6.61 6.50
C VAL A 175 0.03 7.39 5.86
N TYR A 176 0.09 8.68 6.13
CA TYR A 176 1.24 9.50 5.77
C TYR A 176 2.39 9.22 6.75
N SER A 177 3.41 8.52 6.28
CA SER A 177 4.43 7.90 7.12
C SER A 177 5.67 8.76 7.37
N HIS A 178 5.85 9.87 6.65
CA HIS A 178 7.06 10.69 6.77
C HIS A 178 7.37 11.14 8.21
N PRO A 179 6.40 11.66 9.00
CA PRO A 179 6.67 12.07 10.38
C PRO A 179 6.93 10.90 11.33
N LEU A 180 6.65 9.67 10.90
CA LEU A 180 6.82 8.45 11.68
C LEU A 180 8.18 7.78 11.43
N SER A 181 8.81 8.13 10.31
CA SER A 181 10.14 7.64 9.92
C SER A 181 11.24 8.35 10.73
N LYS A 182 12.25 7.58 11.15
CA LYS A 182 13.45 8.09 11.82
C LYS A 182 14.57 8.49 10.85
N GLY A 183 14.30 8.41 9.54
CA GLY A 183 15.24 8.74 8.48
C GLY A 183 15.57 7.55 7.57
N GLY A 184 16.47 7.80 6.63
CA GLY A 184 16.76 6.89 5.53
C GLY A 184 15.63 6.83 4.50
N SER A 185 15.73 5.89 3.57
CA SER A 185 14.74 5.65 2.52
C SER A 185 14.31 4.20 2.47
N SER A 186 13.16 3.92 1.89
CA SER A 186 12.70 2.55 1.63
C SER A 186 13.72 1.72 0.85
N GLY A 187 14.45 2.32 -0.11
CA GLY A 187 15.47 1.65 -0.91
C GLY A 187 16.68 1.17 -0.10
N ASN A 188 16.96 1.78 1.06
CA ASN A 188 17.95 1.29 2.02
C ASN A 188 17.31 0.85 3.34
N HIS A 189 16.04 0.41 3.27
CA HIS A 189 15.25 -0.12 4.38
C HIS A 189 15.29 0.74 5.66
N TYR A 190 15.19 2.06 5.47
CA TYR A 190 15.21 3.07 6.54
C TYR A 190 16.42 2.94 7.47
N TYR A 191 17.60 2.60 6.90
CA TYR A 191 18.85 2.38 7.62
C TYR A 191 18.76 1.37 8.78
N GLY A 192 17.80 0.44 8.70
CA GLY A 192 17.57 -0.53 9.78
C GLY A 192 16.94 0.07 11.04
N HIS A 193 16.39 1.29 11.00
CA HIS A 193 15.64 1.87 12.11
C HIS A 193 14.36 1.08 12.38
N ALA A 194 14.43 0.09 13.28
CA ALA A 194 13.29 -0.70 13.71
C ALA A 194 12.12 0.17 14.22
N GLU A 195 12.44 1.32 14.83
CA GLU A 195 11.46 2.32 15.27
C GLU A 195 10.61 2.86 14.10
N SER A 196 11.18 3.08 12.90
CA SER A 196 10.40 3.48 11.73
C SER A 196 9.34 2.43 11.36
N PHE A 197 9.73 1.14 11.34
CA PHE A 197 8.81 0.04 11.04
C PHE A 197 7.72 -0.08 12.11
N MET A 198 8.10 0.07 13.38
CA MET A 198 7.15 0.01 14.49
C MET A 198 6.13 1.16 14.44
N ASN A 199 6.60 2.41 14.33
CA ASN A 199 5.73 3.59 14.30
C ASN A 199 4.75 3.53 13.12
N ILE A 200 5.23 3.13 11.94
CA ILE A 200 4.38 3.02 10.74
C ILE A 200 3.38 1.86 10.91
N GLY A 201 3.83 0.70 11.41
CA GLY A 201 2.97 -0.44 11.69
C GLY A 201 1.87 -0.13 12.71
N GLU A 202 2.22 0.54 13.81
CA GLU A 202 1.25 0.99 14.82
C GLU A 202 0.23 1.97 14.22
N ALA A 203 0.68 2.93 13.42
CA ALA A 203 -0.22 3.89 12.77
C ALA A 203 -1.17 3.20 11.77
N MET A 204 -0.68 2.24 10.98
CA MET A 204 -1.51 1.43 10.09
C MET A 204 -2.52 0.60 10.90
N GLY A 205 -2.10 -0.05 11.98
CA GLY A 205 -2.97 -0.82 12.88
C GLY A 205 -4.07 0.04 13.50
N CYS A 206 -3.73 1.24 13.98
CA CYS A 206 -4.70 2.21 14.50
C CYS A 206 -5.72 2.60 13.42
N ALA A 207 -5.28 2.88 12.20
CA ALA A 207 -6.19 3.20 11.10
C ALA A 207 -7.14 2.03 10.77
N MET A 208 -6.64 0.78 10.81
CA MET A 208 -7.47 -0.41 10.60
C MET A 208 -8.57 -0.53 11.67
N VAL A 209 -8.22 -0.36 12.95
CA VAL A 209 -9.18 -0.39 14.06
C VAL A 209 -10.23 0.71 13.91
N GLN A 210 -9.83 1.92 13.52
CA GLN A 210 -10.78 3.02 13.28
C GLN A 210 -11.77 2.69 12.17
N LEU A 211 -11.31 2.11 11.04
CA LEU A 211 -12.20 1.68 9.97
C LEU A 211 -13.19 0.61 10.45
N GLN A 212 -12.72 -0.37 11.25
CA GLN A 212 -13.58 -1.42 11.81
C GLN A 212 -14.64 -0.83 12.74
N LEU A 213 -14.27 0.04 13.68
CA LEU A 213 -15.23 0.65 14.62
C LEU A 213 -16.29 1.50 13.91
N ASN A 214 -15.89 2.25 12.88
CA ASN A 214 -16.81 3.06 12.06
C ASN A 214 -17.75 2.19 11.20
N SER A 215 -17.26 1.03 10.73
CA SER A 215 -18.08 0.05 9.99
C SER A 215 -19.12 -0.62 10.90
N THR A 216 -18.78 -0.88 12.17
CA THR A 216 -19.69 -1.46 13.14
C THR A 216 -20.77 -0.46 13.57
N GLN A 217 -20.42 0.83 13.73
CA GLN A 217 -21.41 1.88 14.03
C GLN A 217 -22.43 2.06 12.90
N THR A 218 -22.00 2.00 11.64
CA THR A 218 -22.92 2.07 10.48
C THR A 218 -23.78 0.81 10.34
N CYS A 219 -23.30 -0.36 10.78
CA CYS A 219 -24.10 -1.59 10.81
C CYS A 219 -25.16 -1.58 11.92
N SER A 220 -24.86 -1.00 13.09
CA SER A 220 -25.83 -0.83 14.18
C SER A 220 -26.90 0.23 13.89
N GLN A 221 -26.65 1.18 12.98
CA GLN A 221 -27.63 2.19 12.57
C GLN A 221 -28.60 1.73 11.47
N LEU A 222 -28.49 0.49 10.99
CA LEU A 222 -29.45 -0.11 10.04
C LEU A 222 -30.46 -1.05 10.70
N THR A 223 -30.51 -1.12 12.04
CA THR A 223 -31.50 -1.95 12.77
C THR A 223 -32.18 -1.24 13.94
N SER A 224 -32.41 0.07 13.89
CA SER A 224 -33.20 0.75 14.93
C SER A 224 -34.14 1.82 14.38
N GLU A 225 -35.18 1.39 13.68
CA GLU A 225 -36.50 2.03 13.75
C GLU A 225 -37.48 1.09 14.48
N VAL A 226 -37.26 0.82 15.77
CA VAL A 226 -38.35 0.38 16.67
C VAL A 226 -38.07 0.90 18.10
N SER A 227 -38.84 1.92 18.46
CA SER A 227 -39.36 2.34 19.78
C SER A 227 -38.50 2.31 21.06
N GLU A 228 -38.35 3.52 21.61
CA GLU A 228 -38.54 3.94 23.01
C GLU A 228 -37.65 3.38 24.14
N SER A 229 -36.97 4.32 24.79
CA SER A 229 -36.21 4.33 26.06
C SER A 229 -37.11 4.19 27.33
N PRO A 230 -36.63 4.18 28.62
CA PRO A 230 -35.27 4.48 29.11
C PRO A 230 -34.70 3.66 30.31
N SER A 231 -33.39 3.87 30.51
CA SER A 231 -32.61 3.90 31.77
C SER A 231 -31.93 2.63 32.29
N LEU A 232 -30.58 2.68 32.31
CA LEU A 232 -29.72 2.49 33.50
C LEU A 232 -28.28 3.00 33.20
N SER A 233 -27.54 3.24 34.27
CA SER A 233 -26.49 4.25 34.53
C SER A 233 -25.11 4.09 33.86
N PRO A 234 -24.23 5.13 33.92
CA PRO A 234 -23.10 5.33 33.03
C PRO A 234 -21.78 4.77 33.60
N SER A 235 -21.00 4.07 32.77
CA SER A 235 -19.59 3.81 33.05
C SER A 235 -18.86 3.40 31.78
N LEU A 236 -17.68 3.99 31.58
CA LEU A 236 -16.73 3.83 30.47
C LEU A 236 -17.01 4.69 29.21
N LYS A 237 -16.71 5.99 29.34
CA LYS A 237 -16.22 6.77 28.20
C LYS A 237 -14.73 6.46 28.04
N PRO A 238 -14.24 5.92 26.92
CA PRO A 238 -12.82 6.01 26.61
C PRO A 238 -12.53 7.46 26.20
N THR A 239 -11.92 8.22 27.10
CA THR A 239 -11.32 9.52 26.79
C THR A 239 -10.06 9.25 25.98
N TYR A 240 -10.17 9.21 24.66
CA TYR A 240 -9.01 9.32 23.77
C TYR A 240 -9.15 10.62 22.97
N VAL A 241 -8.41 11.63 23.40
CA VAL A 241 -8.19 12.85 22.64
C VAL A 241 -6.81 12.68 22.01
N PRO A 242 -6.66 12.49 20.69
CA PRO A 242 -5.36 12.64 20.07
C PRO A 242 -5.02 14.13 20.10
N THR A 243 -4.16 14.53 21.03
CA THR A 243 -3.50 15.83 20.96
C THR A 243 -2.65 15.82 19.69
N ILE A 244 -3.13 16.52 18.66
CA ILE A 244 -2.32 16.96 17.54
C ILE A 244 -1.31 17.95 18.12
N ILE A 245 -0.09 17.51 18.42
CA ILE A 245 1.00 18.44 18.71
C ILE A 245 1.54 18.90 17.36
N VAL A 246 1.06 20.07 16.94
CA VAL A 246 1.82 20.97 16.07
C VAL A 246 2.72 21.77 17.01
N SER A 247 4.03 21.56 16.95
CA SER A 247 4.99 22.55 17.44
C SER A 247 6.21 22.58 16.54
N SER A 248 6.29 23.68 15.80
CA SER A 248 7.43 24.16 15.04
C SER A 248 8.51 24.74 15.96
N GLU A 249 9.76 24.44 15.58
CA GLU A 249 11.03 25.13 15.84
C GLU A 249 11.64 25.12 17.26
N SER A 250 12.84 24.51 17.37
CA SER A 250 14.05 25.30 17.64
C SER A 250 15.31 24.57 17.15
N SER A 251 16.19 25.35 16.54
CA SER A 251 17.46 24.98 15.93
C SER A 251 18.59 24.73 16.94
N SER A 252 19.42 23.72 16.71
CA SER A 252 20.83 23.69 17.12
C SER A 252 21.61 22.69 16.25
N PRO A 253 22.84 23.00 15.81
CA PRO A 253 23.57 22.21 14.82
C PRO A 253 24.22 20.98 15.44
N GLN A 254 24.25 19.87 14.70
CA GLN A 254 25.06 18.69 15.02
C GLN A 254 26.00 18.36 13.84
N PRO A 255 27.16 17.76 14.13
CA PRO A 255 28.41 18.01 13.40
C PRO A 255 28.52 17.24 12.07
N SER A 256 29.25 17.86 11.14
CA SER A 256 29.62 17.31 9.85
C SER A 256 30.46 16.04 10.00
N TYR A 257 29.96 14.92 9.49
CA TYR A 257 30.76 13.75 9.18
C TYR A 257 31.02 13.72 7.67
N THR A 258 32.30 13.82 7.30
CA THR A 258 32.79 13.66 5.93
C THR A 258 32.67 12.19 5.52
N ALA A 259 31.88 11.91 4.48
CA ALA A 259 31.82 10.60 3.85
C ALA A 259 33.12 10.36 3.06
N SER A 260 33.86 9.33 3.43
CA SER A 260 34.91 8.74 2.59
C SER A 260 34.27 8.01 1.42
N GLU A 261 34.83 8.25 0.23
CA GLU A 261 34.40 7.75 -1.08
C GLU A 261 34.18 6.23 -1.12
N GLU A 262 33.01 5.80 -1.60
CA GLU A 262 32.77 4.44 -2.11
C GLU A 262 32.97 4.41 -3.64
N PRO A 263 33.52 3.31 -4.19
CA PRO A 263 33.82 3.19 -5.62
C PRO A 263 32.56 2.86 -6.46
N PRO A 264 32.55 3.20 -7.75
CA PRO A 264 31.36 3.08 -8.60
C PRO A 264 30.99 1.62 -8.89
N GLU A 265 29.72 1.31 -8.71
CA GLU A 265 29.09 0.03 -9.05
C GLU A 265 28.95 -0.08 -10.58
N LYS A 266 29.33 -1.23 -11.12
CA LYS A 266 29.40 -1.49 -12.56
C LYS A 266 28.02 -1.76 -13.13
N ASP A 267 27.67 -1.04 -14.19
CA ASP A 267 26.55 -1.35 -15.08
C ASP A 267 26.68 -2.80 -15.59
N ILE A 268 25.70 -3.64 -15.26
CA ILE A 268 25.50 -4.91 -15.94
C ILE A 268 24.46 -4.68 -17.04
N VAL A 269 24.96 -4.83 -18.26
CA VAL A 269 24.31 -4.74 -19.57
C VAL A 269 23.09 -5.66 -19.69
#